data_AF-A0A2V8FUX1-F1
#
_entry.id   AF-A0A2V8FUX1-F1
#
_cell.length_a   1.000
_cell.length_b   1.000
_cell.length_c   1.000
_cell.angle_alpha   90.00
_cell.angle_beta   90.00
_cell.angle_gamma   90.00
#
_symmetry.space_group_name_H-M   'P 1'
#
loop_
_entity.id
_entity.type
_entity.pdbx_description
1 polymer ?
#
loop_
_entity_poly.entity_id
_entity_poly.type
_entity_poly.pdbx_seq_one_letter_code
_entity_poly.pdbx_strand_id
1 'polypeptide(L)'
;PEVPVLKLLLDGWEASGVTQFTTGNPLDPSCGTNVGGVENSDPSLSGVAVRCELTGEPIFSGYTVDSSLPFADQAHFNLNAFRRPRPDGGVGNLGNAPIGVLRHPSWWNWDFTMARRVPIKLSRGANLRIQFQMYNMWNQVQFTTLNAGYTFTSNGSNNQTNTGKYTATTNPLNMGLTFRLDF
;
A
#
# COMPACT_ATOMS: atom_id res chain seq x y z
N PRO A 1 -5.37 29.47 35.64
CA PRO A 1 -6.40 28.79 36.46
C PRO A 1 -5.81 28.31 37.80
N GLU A 2 -6.30 28.82 38.93
CA GLU A 2 -5.75 28.62 40.28
C GLU A 2 -6.26 27.36 41.00
N VAL A 3 -6.79 26.37 40.26
CA VAL A 3 -7.30 25.13 40.86
C VAL A 3 -6.16 24.09 40.91
N PRO A 4 -5.66 23.67 42.09
CA PRO A 4 -4.46 22.83 42.21
C PRO A 4 -4.54 21.49 41.46
N VAL A 5 -5.72 20.88 41.45
CA VAL A 5 -5.99 19.64 40.73
C VAL A 5 -5.93 19.84 39.22
N LEU A 6 -6.40 20.99 38.73
CA LEU A 6 -6.39 21.30 37.30
C LEU A 6 -4.97 21.57 36.79
N LYS A 7 -4.13 22.21 37.62
CA LYS A 7 -2.69 22.37 37.34
C LYS A 7 -1.98 21.02 37.38
N LEU A 8 -2.34 20.15 38.32
CA LEU A 8 -1.84 18.77 38.36
C LEU A 8 -2.36 17.91 37.19
N LEU A 9 -3.44 18.25 36.50
CA LEU A 9 -3.94 17.47 35.35
C LEU A 9 -3.52 18.04 33.98
N LEU A 10 -3.36 19.35 33.85
CA LEU A 10 -3.15 20.02 32.56
C LEU A 10 -1.74 20.60 32.34
N ASP A 11 -0.90 20.71 33.38
CA ASP A 11 0.41 21.36 33.27
C ASP A 11 1.54 20.37 32.90
N GLY A 12 2.43 20.74 31.97
CA GLY A 12 3.62 19.95 31.62
C GLY A 12 3.40 18.77 30.66
N TRP A 13 2.35 18.80 29.85
CA TRP A 13 2.18 17.86 28.73
C TRP A 13 3.03 18.29 27.53
N GLU A 14 3.81 17.34 27.01
CA GLU A 14 4.54 17.46 25.75
C GLU A 14 3.81 16.65 24.69
N ALA A 15 3.41 17.29 23.60
CA ALA A 15 2.79 16.63 22.47
C ALA A 15 3.72 16.69 21.26
N SER A 16 3.83 15.58 20.56
CA SER A 16 4.59 15.44 19.31
C SER A 16 3.75 14.67 18.31
N GLY A 17 3.77 15.10 17.06
CA GLY A 17 3.06 14.44 15.97
C GLY A 17 3.96 14.30 14.75
N VAL A 18 3.84 13.18 14.06
CA VAL A 18 4.47 12.94 12.76
C VAL A 18 3.35 12.77 11.75
N THR A 19 3.43 13.55 10.67
CA THR A 19 2.52 13.43 9.54
C THR A 19 3.32 13.03 8.32
N GLN A 20 2.81 12.04 7.60
CA GLN A 20 3.45 11.53 6.40
C GLN A 20 2.45 11.60 5.25
N PHE A 21 2.89 12.16 4.13
CA PHE A 21 2.19 12.11 2.85
C PHE A 21 3.14 11.47 1.86
N THR A 22 2.77 10.33 1.31
CA THR A 22 3.62 9.62 0.36
C THR A 22 2.83 9.24 -0.89
N THR A 23 3.44 9.48 -2.03
CA THR A 23 2.96 8.93 -3.29
C THR A 23 3.37 7.47 -3.38
N GLY A 24 2.55 6.64 -4.01
CA GLY A 24 2.94 5.27 -4.28
C GLY A 24 4.11 5.19 -5.28
N ASN A 25 4.97 4.20 -5.05
CA ASN A 25 6.10 3.89 -5.91
C ASN A 25 5.62 3.46 -7.31
N PRO A 26 6.44 3.65 -8.36
CA PRO A 26 6.18 3.09 -9.68
C PRO A 26 6.05 1.55 -9.61
N LEU A 27 5.15 1.01 -10.41
CA LEU A 27 4.83 -0.41 -10.50
C LEU A 27 4.88 -0.84 -11.97
N ASP A 28 5.59 -1.94 -12.22
CA ASP A 28 5.64 -2.61 -13.52
C ASP A 28 4.59 -3.72 -13.55
N PRO A 29 3.72 -3.77 -14.59
CA PRO A 29 2.85 -4.91 -14.79
C PRO A 29 3.67 -6.12 -15.21
N SER A 30 3.36 -7.29 -14.63
CA SER A 30 3.99 -8.56 -14.98
C SER A 30 3.00 -9.46 -15.69
N CYS A 31 3.38 -10.01 -16.84
CA CYS A 31 2.52 -10.84 -17.67
C CYS A 31 3.14 -12.23 -17.81
N GLY A 32 2.60 -13.20 -17.07
CA GLY A 32 2.98 -14.61 -17.14
C GLY A 32 1.89 -15.50 -17.72
N THR A 33 2.18 -16.78 -17.85
CA THR A 33 1.21 -17.84 -18.15
C THR A 33 1.55 -19.11 -17.40
N ASN A 34 0.55 -19.94 -17.14
CA ASN A 34 0.68 -21.27 -16.57
C ASN A 34 0.44 -22.40 -17.59
N VAL A 35 0.37 -22.06 -18.88
CA VAL A 35 0.15 -23.04 -19.96
C VAL A 35 1.49 -23.56 -20.46
N GLY A 36 1.66 -24.89 -20.43
CA GLY A 36 2.87 -25.56 -20.93
C GLY A 36 2.95 -25.57 -22.46
N GLY A 37 4.15 -25.34 -23.00
CA GLY A 37 4.46 -25.37 -24.44
C GLY A 37 5.36 -24.21 -24.87
N VAL A 38 6.20 -24.43 -25.88
CA VAL A 38 7.24 -23.48 -26.36
C VAL A 38 6.65 -22.14 -26.82
N GLU A 39 5.41 -22.10 -27.33
CA GLU A 39 4.72 -20.86 -27.70
C GLU A 39 4.07 -20.11 -26.52
N ASN A 40 3.91 -20.78 -25.37
CA ASN A 40 3.18 -20.24 -24.24
C ASN A 40 4.10 -19.76 -23.13
N SER A 41 5.08 -20.56 -22.69
CA SER A 41 5.97 -20.18 -21.57
C SER A 41 6.92 -19.03 -21.90
N ASP A 42 7.30 -18.87 -23.17
CA ASP A 42 8.13 -17.76 -23.64
C ASP A 42 7.61 -17.22 -24.99
N PRO A 43 6.69 -16.24 -24.98
CA PRO A 43 6.19 -15.61 -26.22
C PRO A 43 7.29 -14.93 -27.06
N SER A 44 8.45 -14.64 -26.47
CA SER A 44 9.55 -14.01 -27.19
C SER A 44 10.46 -15.00 -27.89
N LEU A 45 10.31 -16.30 -27.63
CA LEU A 45 11.16 -17.37 -28.16
C LEU A 45 12.67 -17.10 -27.95
N SER A 46 13.02 -16.25 -26.96
CA SER A 46 14.36 -15.69 -26.79
C SER A 46 15.05 -16.18 -25.51
N GLY A 47 14.32 -16.82 -24.60
CA GLY A 47 14.78 -17.21 -23.28
C GLY A 47 14.99 -16.03 -22.32
N VAL A 48 14.58 -14.81 -22.70
CA VAL A 48 14.73 -13.58 -21.91
C VAL A 48 13.41 -13.19 -21.26
N ALA A 49 13.47 -12.50 -20.11
CA ALA A 49 12.29 -11.95 -19.48
C ALA A 49 11.57 -10.96 -20.41
N VAL A 50 10.26 -11.13 -20.53
CA VAL A 50 9.39 -10.28 -21.36
C VAL A 50 8.57 -9.33 -20.48
N ARG A 51 8.19 -8.19 -21.06
CA ARG A 51 7.24 -7.23 -20.47
C ARG A 51 5.82 -7.55 -20.90
N CYS A 52 4.85 -6.91 -20.27
CA CYS A 52 3.51 -6.84 -20.86
C CYS A 52 3.51 -6.06 -22.18
N GLU A 53 2.54 -6.35 -23.02
CA GLU A 53 2.24 -5.60 -24.23
C GLU A 53 0.98 -4.76 -24.00
N LEU A 54 1.03 -3.48 -24.38
CA LEU A 54 -0.10 -2.57 -24.41
C LEU A 54 -1.01 -2.92 -25.58
N THR A 55 -2.29 -3.09 -25.30
CA THR A 55 -3.31 -3.42 -26.32
C THR A 55 -3.75 -2.22 -27.15
N GLY A 56 -3.48 -1.00 -26.67
CA GLY A 56 -4.02 0.25 -27.20
C GLY A 56 -5.23 0.76 -26.41
N GLU A 57 -5.78 -0.04 -25.50
CA GLU A 57 -6.83 0.41 -24.59
C GLU A 57 -6.28 1.41 -23.55
N PRO A 58 -7.09 2.39 -23.11
CA PRO A 58 -6.66 3.34 -22.09
C PRO A 58 -6.47 2.64 -20.74
N ILE A 59 -5.37 2.97 -20.05
CA ILE A 59 -5.01 2.34 -18.76
C ILE A 59 -5.90 2.82 -17.61
N PHE A 60 -6.22 4.11 -17.56
CA PHE A 60 -6.95 4.74 -16.45
C PHE A 60 -8.39 5.11 -16.79
N SER A 61 -8.93 4.62 -17.91
CA SER A 61 -10.32 4.84 -18.31
C SER A 61 -10.83 3.66 -19.13
N GLY A 62 -12.10 3.68 -19.54
CA GLY A 62 -12.67 2.65 -20.43
C GLY A 62 -12.93 1.29 -19.77
N TYR A 63 -12.94 1.22 -18.44
CA TYR A 63 -13.27 0.01 -17.70
C TYR A 63 -14.39 0.25 -16.67
N THR A 64 -15.18 -0.77 -16.41
CA THR A 64 -16.31 -0.69 -15.48
C THR A 64 -15.87 -1.17 -14.11
N VAL A 65 -16.10 -0.35 -13.09
CA VAL A 65 -15.91 -0.72 -11.69
C VAL A 65 -17.20 -1.33 -11.17
N ASP A 66 -17.10 -2.52 -10.58
CA ASP A 66 -18.21 -3.12 -9.85
C ASP A 66 -18.37 -2.44 -8.49
N SER A 67 -19.39 -1.59 -8.36
CA SER A 67 -19.68 -0.86 -7.12
C SER A 67 -20.23 -1.73 -6.00
N SER A 68 -20.58 -3.00 -6.28
CA SER A 68 -21.01 -3.95 -5.24
C SER A 68 -19.84 -4.52 -4.45
N LEU A 69 -18.63 -4.45 -4.98
CA LEU A 69 -17.41 -4.93 -4.32
C LEU A 69 -16.85 -3.88 -3.34
N PRO A 70 -16.19 -4.32 -2.25
CA PRO A 70 -15.38 -3.43 -1.41
C PRO A 70 -14.37 -2.66 -2.25
N PHE A 71 -14.07 -1.42 -1.86
CA PHE A 71 -13.16 -0.55 -2.63
C PHE A 71 -11.81 -1.20 -2.95
N ALA A 72 -11.26 -2.01 -2.04
CA ALA A 72 -9.99 -2.72 -2.25
C ALA A 72 -10.05 -3.78 -3.37
N ASP A 73 -11.23 -4.37 -3.59
CA ASP A 73 -11.47 -5.44 -4.55
C ASP A 73 -11.94 -4.94 -5.92
N GLN A 74 -12.17 -3.63 -6.03
CA GLN A 74 -12.51 -2.99 -7.29
C GLN A 74 -11.29 -2.94 -8.20
N ALA A 75 -11.52 -2.96 -9.52
CA ALA A 75 -10.45 -2.69 -10.47
C ALA A 75 -10.00 -1.23 -10.33
N HIS A 76 -8.69 -1.01 -10.17
CA HIS A 76 -8.11 0.33 -10.09
C HIS A 76 -7.44 0.79 -11.40
N PHE A 77 -7.48 -0.05 -12.43
CA PHE A 77 -7.06 0.28 -13.78
C PHE A 77 -7.73 -0.68 -14.78
N ASN A 78 -7.65 -0.36 -16.07
CA ASN A 78 -8.20 -1.19 -17.13
C ASN A 78 -7.38 -2.47 -17.30
N LEU A 79 -7.97 -3.60 -16.92
CA LEU A 79 -7.32 -4.90 -17.01
C LEU A 79 -7.01 -5.32 -18.46
N ASN A 80 -7.78 -4.82 -19.43
CA ASN A 80 -7.59 -5.09 -20.86
C ASN A 80 -6.52 -4.22 -21.52
N ALA A 81 -5.97 -3.23 -20.81
CA ALA A 81 -4.87 -2.41 -21.33
C ALA A 81 -3.56 -3.18 -21.49
N PHE A 82 -3.41 -4.28 -20.75
CA PHE A 82 -2.23 -5.13 -20.78
C PHE A 82 -2.60 -6.53 -21.25
N ARG A 83 -1.74 -7.07 -22.11
CA ARG A 83 -1.77 -8.48 -22.51
C ARG A 83 -0.38 -9.07 -22.48
N ARG A 84 -0.30 -10.40 -22.55
CA ARG A 84 0.94 -11.10 -22.88
C ARG A 84 1.39 -10.67 -24.29
N PRO A 85 2.69 -10.41 -24.52
CA PRO A 85 3.23 -10.19 -25.85
C PRO A 85 2.85 -11.34 -26.77
N ARG A 86 2.35 -11.00 -27.96
CA ARG A 86 2.11 -12.00 -29.01
C ARG A 86 3.28 -12.00 -29.98
N PRO A 87 3.77 -13.18 -30.41
CA PRO A 87 4.69 -13.26 -31.53
C PRO A 87 4.11 -12.54 -32.75
N ASP A 88 4.94 -11.79 -33.46
CA ASP A 88 4.58 -11.20 -34.75
C ASP A 88 5.04 -12.16 -35.85
N GLY A 89 4.13 -13.04 -36.27
CA GLY A 89 4.46 -14.18 -37.11
C GLY A 89 5.39 -15.16 -36.39
N GLY A 90 6.52 -15.50 -37.00
CA GLY A 90 7.54 -16.39 -36.43
C GLY A 90 8.56 -15.68 -35.53
N VAL A 91 8.43 -14.37 -35.33
CA VAL A 91 9.36 -13.58 -34.52
C VAL A 91 8.73 -13.30 -33.16
N GLY A 92 9.44 -13.62 -32.09
CA GLY A 92 8.96 -13.38 -30.74
C GLY A 92 8.93 -11.89 -30.36
N ASN A 93 8.01 -11.54 -29.46
CA ASN A 93 7.81 -10.17 -28.98
C ASN A 93 8.17 -10.05 -27.49
N LEU A 94 8.95 -9.03 -27.14
CA LEU A 94 9.39 -8.77 -25.77
C LEU A 94 8.41 -7.91 -24.96
N GLY A 95 7.33 -7.40 -25.58
CA GLY A 95 6.40 -6.46 -24.99
C GLY A 95 6.88 -5.00 -25.06
N ASN A 96 5.93 -4.08 -24.95
CA ASN A 96 6.16 -2.64 -25.12
C ASN A 96 5.66 -1.80 -23.93
N ALA A 97 5.23 -2.42 -22.83
CA ALA A 97 4.84 -1.70 -21.63
C ALA A 97 6.01 -0.86 -21.07
N PRO A 98 5.82 0.45 -20.83
CA PRO A 98 6.82 1.29 -20.18
C PRO A 98 7.11 0.82 -18.75
N ILE A 99 8.32 1.11 -18.27
CA ILE A 99 8.67 0.91 -16.85
C ILE A 99 7.93 1.98 -16.03
N GLY A 100 7.33 1.59 -14.92
CA GLY A 100 6.62 2.46 -13.99
C GLY A 100 5.32 3.01 -14.57
N VAL A 101 4.72 2.31 -15.53
CA VAL A 101 3.46 2.72 -16.18
C VAL A 101 2.30 2.74 -15.20
N LEU A 102 2.32 1.89 -14.17
CA LEU A 102 1.39 1.92 -13.05
C LEU A 102 2.07 2.51 -11.81
N ARG A 103 1.26 2.88 -10.82
CA ARG A 103 1.74 3.34 -9.52
C ARG A 103 0.93 2.70 -8.40
N HIS A 104 1.61 2.45 -7.30
CA HIS A 104 0.95 2.13 -6.04
C HIS A 104 0.02 3.27 -5.60
N PRO A 105 -0.99 2.97 -4.76
CA PRO A 105 -1.83 3.99 -4.14
C PRO A 105 -0.99 4.95 -3.30
N SER A 106 -1.41 6.21 -3.29
CA SER A 106 -0.86 7.21 -2.38
C SER A 106 -1.61 7.16 -1.06
N TRP A 107 -0.92 7.42 0.04
CA TRP A 107 -1.52 7.41 1.36
C TRP A 107 -0.94 8.49 2.26
N TRP A 108 -1.68 8.78 3.33
CA TRP A 108 -1.28 9.73 4.33
C TRP A 108 -1.61 9.21 5.72
N ASN A 109 -0.71 9.47 6.67
CA ASN A 109 -0.82 8.95 8.03
C ASN A 109 -0.47 10.01 9.08
N TRP A 110 -1.07 9.88 10.26
CA TRP A 110 -0.84 10.75 11.41
C TRP A 110 -0.54 9.89 12.63
N ASP A 111 0.68 10.02 13.14
CA ASP A 111 1.11 9.39 14.37
C ASP A 111 1.28 10.48 15.43
N PHE A 112 0.73 10.26 16.62
CA PHE A 112 0.68 11.22 17.70
C PHE A 112 1.22 10.59 18.98
N THR A 113 2.04 11.33 19.71
CA THR A 113 2.54 10.95 21.03
C THR A 113 2.38 12.13 21.98
N MET A 114 1.78 11.86 23.12
CA MET A 114 1.63 12.81 24.20
C MET A 114 2.30 12.23 25.45
N ALA A 115 3.21 12.95 26.07
CA ALA A 115 3.92 12.52 27.25
C ALA A 115 3.90 13.58 28.34
N ARG A 116 4.04 13.12 29.59
CA ARG A 116 4.14 14.00 30.74
C ARG A 116 5.00 13.38 31.83
N ARG A 117 5.83 14.21 32.45
CA ARG A 117 6.61 13.84 33.63
C ARG A 117 5.95 14.41 34.88
N VAL A 118 5.50 13.53 35.76
CA VAL A 118 4.91 13.87 37.05
C VAL A 118 5.96 13.62 38.15
N PRO A 119 6.43 14.64 38.87
CA PRO A 119 7.35 14.44 39.98
C PRO A 119 6.61 13.76 41.14
N ILE A 120 7.16 12.66 41.64
CA ILE A 120 6.63 11.95 42.80
C ILE A 120 7.45 12.37 44.02
N LYS A 121 6.77 12.86 45.06
CA LYS A 121 7.39 13.20 46.35
C LYS A 121 7.73 11.95 47.18
N LEU A 122 8.49 11.02 46.60
CA LEU A 122 9.19 10.00 47.38
C LEU A 122 10.50 10.58 47.92
N SER A 123 10.99 10.01 49.03
CA SER A 123 12.19 10.42 49.80
C SER A 123 13.46 10.73 48.96
N ARG A 124 13.55 10.24 47.72
CA ARG A 124 14.70 10.42 46.80
C ARG A 124 14.42 11.16 45.48
N GLY A 125 13.24 11.77 45.29
CA GLY A 125 12.97 12.58 44.09
C GLY A 125 12.65 11.77 42.81
N ALA A 126 11.81 10.74 42.95
CA ALA A 126 11.37 9.91 41.83
C ALA A 126 10.44 10.68 40.86
N ASN A 127 10.41 10.28 39.59
CA ASN A 127 9.54 10.84 38.56
C ASN A 127 8.77 9.74 37.83
N LEU A 128 7.47 9.95 37.60
CA LEU A 128 6.65 9.10 36.75
C LEU A 128 6.48 9.75 35.38
N ARG A 129 6.95 9.09 34.32
CA ARG A 129 6.65 9.46 32.95
C ARG A 129 5.45 8.66 32.46
N ILE A 130 4.41 9.36 32.04
CA ILE A 130 3.22 8.81 31.39
C ILE A 130 3.33 9.19 29.92
N GLN A 131 3.18 8.22 29.03
CA GLN A 131 3.23 8.44 27.59
C GLN A 131 2.11 7.70 26.90
N PHE A 132 1.31 8.45 26.15
CA PHE A 132 0.23 7.97 25.32
C PHE A 132 0.65 8.11 23.85
N GLN A 133 0.47 7.05 23.07
CA GLN A 133 0.85 6.98 21.67
C GLN A 133 -0.35 6.51 20.84
N MET A 134 -0.57 7.14 19.70
CA MET A 134 -1.55 6.75 18.70
C MET A 134 -0.85 6.69 17.36
N TYR A 135 -0.83 5.51 16.74
CA TYR A 135 -0.37 5.32 15.36
C TYR A 135 -1.59 5.15 14.47
N ASN A 136 -1.64 5.82 13.32
CA ASN A 136 -2.85 5.93 12.49
C ASN A 136 -4.04 6.51 13.27
N MET A 137 -3.85 7.73 13.80
CA MET A 137 -4.78 8.42 14.70
C MET A 137 -6.23 8.49 14.18
N TRP A 138 -6.41 8.60 12.86
CA TRP A 138 -7.73 8.72 12.22
C TRP A 138 -8.37 7.38 11.85
N ASN A 139 -7.66 6.27 12.11
CA ASN A 139 -8.06 4.93 11.70
C ASN A 139 -8.44 4.85 10.21
N GLN A 140 -7.72 5.57 9.36
CA GLN A 140 -7.99 5.56 7.93
C GLN A 140 -7.30 4.35 7.29
N VAL A 141 -8.03 3.64 6.43
CA VAL A 141 -7.46 2.57 5.62
C VAL A 141 -6.53 3.18 4.57
N GLN A 142 -5.27 2.78 4.62
CA GLN A 142 -4.23 3.23 3.70
C GLN A 142 -3.75 2.02 2.91
N PHE A 143 -4.11 1.96 1.64
CA PHE A 143 -3.62 0.92 0.75
C PHE A 143 -2.17 1.20 0.36
N THR A 144 -1.36 0.16 0.28
CA THR A 144 0.07 0.28 -0.06
C THR A 144 0.43 -0.50 -1.32
N THR A 145 -0.28 -1.61 -1.59
CA THR A 145 0.09 -2.56 -2.64
C THR A 145 -1.05 -2.70 -3.64
N LEU A 146 -0.79 -2.34 -4.90
CA LEU A 146 -1.63 -2.65 -6.06
C LEU A 146 -1.05 -3.88 -6.74
N ASN A 147 -1.89 -4.86 -7.06
CA ASN A 147 -1.46 -6.02 -7.81
C ASN A 147 -1.63 -5.79 -9.32
N ALA A 148 -0.50 -5.77 -10.04
CA ALA A 148 -0.46 -5.71 -11.51
C ALA A 148 0.14 -7.00 -12.12
N GLY A 149 -0.01 -8.12 -11.41
CA GLY A 149 0.44 -9.43 -11.87
C GLY A 149 -0.66 -10.14 -12.64
N TYR A 150 -0.36 -10.55 -13.85
CA TYR A 150 -1.24 -11.28 -14.75
C TYR A 150 -0.77 -12.71 -14.93
N THR A 151 -1.74 -13.63 -14.96
CA THR A 151 -1.50 -15.02 -15.35
C THR A 151 -2.48 -15.38 -16.44
N PHE A 152 -2.04 -15.39 -17.69
CA PHE A 152 -2.90 -15.67 -18.84
C PHE A 152 -3.08 -17.17 -19.09
N THR A 153 -4.30 -17.56 -19.45
CA THR A 153 -4.62 -18.91 -19.97
C THR A 153 -4.35 -19.01 -21.47
N SER A 154 -4.53 -20.19 -22.05
CA SER A 154 -4.34 -20.46 -23.48
C SER A 154 -5.23 -19.60 -24.37
N ASN A 155 -6.37 -19.18 -23.83
CA ASN A 155 -7.34 -18.36 -24.54
C ASN A 155 -7.02 -16.86 -24.44
N GLY A 156 -5.88 -16.50 -23.82
CA GLY A 156 -5.47 -15.11 -23.62
C GLY A 156 -6.27 -14.37 -22.55
N SER A 157 -7.07 -15.08 -21.75
CA SER A 157 -7.80 -14.50 -20.62
C SER A 157 -6.94 -14.51 -19.36
N ASN A 158 -7.03 -13.45 -18.56
CA ASN A 158 -6.35 -13.38 -17.27
C ASN A 158 -7.07 -14.26 -16.23
N ASN A 159 -6.34 -15.22 -15.65
CA ASN A 159 -6.82 -16.11 -14.60
C ASN A 159 -6.47 -15.62 -13.19
N GLN A 160 -5.75 -14.51 -13.06
CA GLN A 160 -5.35 -13.99 -11.76
C GLN A 160 -6.44 -13.09 -11.16
N THR A 161 -7.05 -13.54 -10.06
CA THR A 161 -8.21 -12.91 -9.41
C THR A 161 -7.89 -11.60 -8.69
N ASN A 162 -6.60 -11.40 -8.35
CA ASN A 162 -6.14 -10.21 -7.63
C ASN A 162 -5.67 -9.08 -8.55
N THR A 163 -5.61 -9.31 -9.87
CA THR A 163 -5.15 -8.27 -10.81
C THR A 163 -6.04 -7.05 -10.73
N GLY A 164 -5.45 -5.87 -10.59
CA GLY A 164 -6.19 -4.61 -10.47
C GLY A 164 -6.62 -4.23 -9.06
N LYS A 165 -6.41 -5.10 -8.07
CA LYS A 165 -6.90 -4.92 -6.70
C LYS A 165 -5.80 -4.45 -5.73
N TYR A 166 -6.21 -3.84 -4.63
CA TYR A 166 -5.31 -3.57 -3.51
C TYR A 166 -5.19 -4.78 -2.59
N THR A 167 -3.97 -5.25 -2.35
CA THR A 167 -3.71 -6.50 -1.62
C THR A 167 -3.04 -6.32 -0.27
N ALA A 168 -2.60 -5.11 0.06
CA ALA A 168 -2.01 -4.80 1.36
C ALA A 168 -2.35 -3.37 1.80
N THR A 169 -2.42 -3.22 3.12
CA THR A 169 -2.69 -1.96 3.81
C THR A 169 -1.67 -1.74 4.91
N THR A 170 -1.53 -0.50 5.37
CA THR A 170 -0.82 -0.21 6.62
C THR A 170 -1.63 -0.71 7.83
N ASN A 171 -1.00 -0.66 9.00
CA ASN A 171 -1.67 -1.05 10.24
C ASN A 171 -2.85 -0.12 10.55
N PRO A 172 -3.94 -0.66 11.14
CA PRO A 172 -5.04 0.14 11.64
C PRO A 172 -4.59 0.98 12.85
N LEU A 173 -5.52 1.77 13.41
CA LEU A 173 -5.26 2.52 14.64
C LEU A 173 -4.65 1.61 15.72
N ASN A 174 -3.45 1.97 16.18
CA ASN A 174 -2.78 1.31 17.28
C ASN A 174 -2.50 2.31 18.39
N MET A 175 -2.94 1.99 19.60
CA MET A 175 -2.82 2.87 20.75
C MET A 175 -1.95 2.20 21.82
N GLY A 176 -1.02 2.97 22.38
CA GLY A 176 -0.10 2.51 23.42
C GLY A 176 -0.12 3.46 24.61
N LEU A 177 -0.10 2.88 25.81
CA LEU A 177 0.10 3.64 27.05
C LEU A 177 1.31 3.07 27.77
N THR A 178 2.27 3.93 28.07
CA THR A 178 3.51 3.55 28.75
C THR A 178 3.64 4.34 30.04
N PHE A 179 3.99 3.62 31.11
CA PHE A 179 4.35 4.18 32.40
C PHE A 179 5.80 3.83 32.69
N ARG A 180 6.61 4.83 33.04
CA ARG A 180 8.02 4.63 33.41
C ARG A 180 8.31 5.37 34.70
N LEU A 181 8.90 4.66 35.66
CA LEU A 181 9.36 5.22 36.93
C LEU A 181 10.88 5.45 36.85
N ASP A 182 11.31 6.70 36.96
CA ASP A 182 12.71 7.09 37.05
C ASP A 182 13.04 7.46 38.51
N PHE A 183 14.11 6.90 39.07
CA PHE A 183 14.55 7.06 40.47
C PHE A 183 15.95 7.66 40.59
#